data_AF-A0A8J2T5J5-F1
#
_entry.id   AF-A0A8J2T5J5-F1
#
_cell.length_a   1.000
_cell.length_b   1.000
_cell.length_c   1.000
_cell.angle_alpha   90.00
_cell.angle_beta   90.00
_cell.angle_gamma   90.00
#
_symmetry.space_group_name_H-M   'P 1'
#
loop_
_entity.id
_entity.type
_entity.pdbx_description
1 polymer ?
#
loop_
_entity_poly.entity_id
_entity_poly.type
_entity_poly.pdbx_seq_one_letter_code
_entity_poly.pdbx_strand_id
1 'polypeptide(L)'
;MGDEACIITQRYVFSRYAGCFVMNCTLHEKLSNVGRQLDGAIDSYEKLRVPLTSVTTKGDRILKKWKYRPCKLKRNRFISHGRHLSYENMVVKARRGFPGFNLHSYEDLMSRCSRIEAGTQSQWLDWDAEWLNPLQLSSKGWDFESLNSDNLVCKCANCKSTLCLKLNSGPSLNRRYGERYVSSEHSEHCPWRERQFDLRNEYHLQTWNLIREIERIKHLGTSRATIATIPRDKLQILFKCDEESLNLFLQGFRYLQDDIVECAGCFRKAFKSKILQQGVNAHSSWCKYYDREKLSNMIRKELEFPKEENLASRLKILEKYFESV
;
A
#
# COMPACT_ATOMS: atom_id res chain seq x y z
N MET A 1 -33.94 7.17 -45.70
CA MET A 1 -34.61 8.13 -44.80
C MET A 1 -35.71 7.36 -44.12
N GLY A 2 -35.69 7.03 -42.84
CA GLY A 2 -34.82 7.27 -41.69
C GLY A 2 -35.52 6.56 -40.52
N ASP A 3 -34.72 6.11 -39.55
CA ASP A 3 -34.95 6.08 -38.08
C ASP A 3 -36.31 5.63 -37.53
N GLU A 4 -36.45 4.94 -36.40
CA GLU A 4 -35.59 4.26 -35.44
C GLU A 4 -36.57 3.58 -34.46
N ALA A 5 -36.05 2.67 -33.64
CA ALA A 5 -36.58 2.30 -32.32
C ALA A 5 -37.93 1.56 -32.26
N CYS A 6 -37.84 0.22 -32.26
CA CYS A 6 -38.76 -0.60 -31.49
C CYS A 6 -38.04 -1.09 -30.22
N ILE A 7 -38.37 -0.47 -29.10
CA ILE A 7 -38.11 -0.97 -27.75
C ILE A 7 -39.17 -2.03 -27.47
N ILE A 8 -38.77 -3.18 -26.89
CA ILE A 8 -39.38 -3.88 -25.75
C ILE A 8 -39.06 -5.40 -25.82
N THR A 9 -38.21 -5.78 -24.86
CA THR A 9 -38.14 -7.05 -24.11
C THR A 9 -38.22 -8.37 -24.87
N GLN A 10 -37.21 -9.23 -24.62
CA GLN A 10 -37.49 -10.65 -24.44
C GLN A 10 -36.52 -11.30 -23.45
N ARG A 11 -37.14 -11.83 -22.38
CA ARG A 11 -36.61 -12.91 -21.56
C ARG A 11 -36.25 -14.11 -22.44
N TYR A 12 -35.13 -14.74 -22.09
CA TYR A 12 -34.87 -16.18 -22.18
C TYR A 12 -35.36 -16.93 -23.42
N VAL A 13 -34.44 -17.34 -24.30
CA VAL A 13 -34.45 -18.71 -24.83
C VAL A 13 -33.02 -19.26 -24.93
N PHE A 14 -32.91 -20.48 -24.43
CA PHE A 14 -31.81 -21.43 -24.55
C PHE A 14 -31.21 -21.56 -25.96
N SER A 15 -29.89 -21.70 -25.99
CA SER A 15 -29.17 -22.50 -27.00
C SER A 15 -28.11 -23.29 -26.22
N ARG A 16 -28.40 -24.51 -25.74
CA ARG A 16 -28.18 -25.76 -26.48
C ARG A 16 -26.95 -25.70 -27.40
N TYR A 17 -25.77 -25.90 -26.80
CA TYR A 17 -24.74 -26.69 -27.45
C TYR A 17 -24.62 -28.02 -26.70
N ALA A 18 -25.41 -28.98 -27.17
CA ALA A 18 -25.13 -30.39 -26.96
C ALA A 18 -23.99 -30.78 -27.92
N GLY A 19 -23.08 -31.63 -27.43
CA GLY A 19 -22.31 -32.54 -28.28
C GLY A 19 -21.07 -31.96 -28.97
N CYS A 20 -19.94 -31.99 -28.27
CA CYS A 20 -18.84 -32.88 -28.60
C CYS A 20 -17.69 -32.63 -27.61
N PHE A 21 -17.63 -33.43 -26.54
CA PHE A 21 -16.35 -33.65 -25.87
C PHE A 21 -15.50 -34.51 -26.82
N VAL A 22 -14.91 -33.86 -27.83
CA VAL A 22 -13.69 -34.41 -28.45
C VAL A 22 -12.58 -34.08 -27.47
N MET A 23 -12.39 -35.02 -26.57
CA MET A 23 -11.26 -35.14 -25.66
C MET A 23 -10.00 -35.31 -26.51
N ASN A 24 -9.31 -34.21 -26.84
CA ASN A 24 -7.90 -34.23 -27.29
C ASN A 24 -7.25 -32.84 -27.32
N CYS A 25 -7.55 -31.98 -26.35
CA CYS A 25 -6.72 -30.78 -26.15
C CYS A 25 -5.61 -31.12 -25.16
N THR A 26 -4.36 -30.91 -25.57
CA THR A 26 -3.20 -31.15 -24.72
C THR A 26 -3.27 -30.29 -23.46
N LEU A 27 -2.63 -30.71 -22.37
CA LEU A 27 -2.58 -29.97 -21.10
C LEU A 27 -2.19 -28.49 -21.31
N HIS A 28 -1.35 -28.23 -22.32
CA HIS A 28 -0.88 -26.91 -22.67
C HIS A 28 -1.98 -25.97 -23.19
N GLU A 29 -2.93 -26.47 -23.98
CA GLU A 29 -4.07 -25.70 -24.47
C GLU A 29 -5.07 -25.38 -23.35
N LYS A 30 -5.27 -26.33 -22.42
CA LYS A 30 -6.09 -26.10 -21.23
C LYS A 30 -5.49 -25.00 -20.35
N LEU A 31 -4.18 -25.05 -20.12
CA LEU A 31 -3.46 -24.01 -19.36
C LEU A 31 -3.49 -22.65 -20.08
N SER A 32 -3.35 -22.62 -21.41
CA SER A 32 -3.45 -21.38 -22.19
C SER A 32 -4.84 -20.76 -22.19
N ASN A 33 -5.90 -21.58 -22.16
CA ASN A 33 -7.27 -21.08 -22.02
C ASN A 33 -7.55 -20.52 -20.62
N VAL A 34 -7.04 -21.18 -19.57
CA VAL A 34 -7.13 -20.65 -18.20
C VAL A 34 -6.33 -19.34 -18.09
N GLY A 35 -5.16 -19.26 -18.72
CA GLY A 35 -4.37 -18.02 -18.82
C GLY A 35 -5.15 -16.88 -19.45
N ARG A 36 -5.74 -17.09 -20.64
CA ARG A 36 -6.56 -16.06 -21.31
C ARG A 36 -7.80 -15.63 -20.53
N GLN A 37 -8.44 -16.56 -19.82
CA GLN A 37 -9.58 -16.23 -18.96
C GLN A 37 -9.16 -15.42 -17.72
N LEU A 38 -7.97 -15.69 -17.17
CA LEU A 38 -7.38 -14.90 -16.10
C LEU A 38 -6.98 -13.50 -16.58
N ASP A 39 -6.37 -13.40 -17.77
CA ASP A 39 -5.98 -12.11 -18.36
C ASP A 39 -7.22 -11.24 -18.66
N GLY A 40 -8.28 -11.83 -19.22
CA GLY A 40 -9.54 -11.13 -19.44
C GLY A 40 -10.25 -10.69 -18.14
N ALA A 41 -10.08 -11.44 -17.05
CA ALA A 41 -10.59 -11.05 -15.73
C ALA A 41 -9.77 -9.91 -15.11
N ILE A 42 -8.45 -9.88 -15.33
CA ILE A 42 -7.53 -8.84 -14.88
C ILE A 42 -7.82 -7.52 -15.62
N ASP A 43 -7.96 -7.55 -16.95
CA ASP A 43 -8.25 -6.36 -17.77
C ASP A 43 -9.61 -5.72 -17.45
N SER A 44 -10.57 -6.50 -16.98
CA SER A 44 -11.88 -5.97 -16.55
C SER A 44 -11.81 -5.14 -15.27
N TYR A 45 -10.78 -5.34 -14.44
CA TYR A 45 -10.60 -4.65 -13.16
C TYR A 45 -9.86 -3.31 -13.31
N GLU A 46 -9.05 -3.13 -14.37
CA GLU A 46 -8.27 -1.91 -14.63
C GLU A 46 -9.12 -0.73 -15.17
N LYS A 47 -10.38 -0.96 -15.56
CA LYS A 47 -11.26 0.10 -16.09
C LYS A 47 -11.98 0.95 -15.03
N LEU A 48 -11.73 0.74 -13.74
CA LEU A 48 -12.18 1.64 -12.68
C LEU A 48 -11.10 2.70 -12.44
N ARG A 49 -11.37 3.94 -12.88
CA ARG A 49 -10.48 5.11 -12.73
C ARG A 49 -9.93 5.22 -11.30
N VAL A 50 -8.69 4.82 -11.10
CA VAL A 50 -7.92 5.08 -9.86
C VAL A 50 -6.95 6.24 -10.13
N PRO A 51 -6.75 7.18 -9.19
CA PRO A 51 -5.79 8.28 -9.35
C PRO A 51 -4.37 7.76 -9.61
N LEU A 52 -3.57 8.54 -10.36
CA LEU A 52 -2.18 8.26 -10.80
C LEU A 52 -1.14 7.97 -9.68
N THR A 53 -1.55 7.78 -8.43
CA THR A 53 -0.70 7.37 -7.30
C THR A 53 -0.76 5.86 -7.00
N SER A 54 -1.75 5.13 -7.53
CA SER A 54 -1.94 3.71 -7.23
C SER A 54 -1.22 2.81 -8.23
N VAL A 55 0.10 2.68 -8.10
CA VAL A 55 0.78 1.56 -8.76
C VAL A 55 0.35 0.31 -7.99
N THR A 56 -0.56 -0.50 -8.54
CA THR A 56 -0.84 -1.83 -7.98
C THR A 56 0.44 -2.64 -8.04
N THR A 57 1.08 -2.85 -6.90
CA THR A 57 2.38 -3.52 -6.85
C THR A 57 2.20 -5.03 -6.90
N LYS A 58 3.20 -5.81 -7.35
CA LYS A 58 3.15 -7.28 -7.22
C LYS A 58 3.15 -7.65 -5.73
N GLY A 59 3.75 -6.82 -4.87
CA GLY A 59 3.67 -6.93 -3.41
C GLY A 59 2.23 -6.88 -2.87
N ASP A 60 1.32 -6.12 -3.48
CA ASP A 60 -0.09 -6.07 -3.07
C ASP A 60 -0.86 -7.35 -3.38
N ARG A 61 -0.35 -8.16 -4.32
CA ARG A 61 -0.89 -9.48 -4.68
C ARG A 61 -0.42 -10.59 -3.74
N ILE A 62 0.55 -10.33 -2.86
CA ILE A 62 0.98 -11.30 -1.83
C ILE A 62 -0.19 -11.53 -0.87
N LEU A 63 -0.60 -12.79 -0.75
CA LEU A 63 -1.63 -13.22 0.18
C LEU A 63 -1.20 -12.93 1.62
N LYS A 64 -1.81 -11.90 2.21
CA LYS A 64 -1.58 -11.57 3.61
C LYS A 64 -2.50 -12.41 4.48
N LYS A 65 -1.97 -13.41 5.19
CA LYS A 65 -2.74 -14.35 6.03
C LYS A 65 -3.71 -13.62 6.97
N TRP A 66 -3.33 -12.45 7.51
CA TRP A 66 -4.18 -11.65 8.39
C TRP A 66 -5.47 -11.11 7.72
N LYS A 67 -5.51 -10.99 6.37
CA LYS A 67 -6.73 -10.58 5.63
C LYS A 67 -7.81 -11.64 5.70
N TYR A 68 -7.46 -12.88 6.02
CA TYR A 68 -8.32 -14.03 5.86
C TYR A 68 -8.54 -14.73 7.19
N ARG A 69 -9.80 -15.03 7.53
CA ARG A 69 -10.11 -15.90 8.68
C ARG A 69 -10.84 -17.15 8.23
N PRO A 70 -10.58 -18.30 8.88
CA PRO A 70 -11.40 -19.49 8.69
C PRO A 70 -12.86 -19.19 9.01
N CYS A 71 -13.77 -19.60 8.14
CA CYS A 71 -15.20 -19.53 8.36
C CYS A 71 -15.85 -20.88 8.04
N LYS A 72 -16.96 -21.17 8.73
CA LYS A 72 -17.71 -22.40 8.50
C LYS A 72 -18.43 -22.30 7.16
N LEU A 73 -18.18 -23.25 6.27
CA LEU A 73 -18.93 -23.40 5.03
C LEU A 73 -20.41 -23.67 5.35
N LYS A 74 -21.30 -22.96 4.67
CA LYS A 74 -22.67 -23.47 4.46
C LYS A 74 -22.54 -24.75 3.64
N ARG A 75 -23.26 -25.81 4.01
CA ARG A 75 -23.21 -27.11 3.31
C ARG A 75 -23.34 -26.90 1.80
N ASN A 76 -22.27 -27.22 1.07
CA ASN A 76 -22.26 -27.20 -0.38
C ASN A 76 -22.35 -28.65 -0.87
N ARG A 77 -23.35 -28.97 -1.68
CA ARG A 77 -23.58 -30.31 -2.25
C ARG A 77 -22.43 -30.83 -3.13
N PHE A 78 -21.55 -29.93 -3.59
CA PHE A 78 -20.42 -30.25 -4.46
C PHE A 78 -19.09 -30.41 -3.73
N ILE A 79 -19.05 -30.15 -2.41
CA ILE A 79 -17.84 -30.37 -1.59
C ILE A 79 -18.14 -31.54 -0.66
N SER A 80 -17.90 -32.75 -1.17
CA SER A 80 -18.10 -33.99 -0.44
C SER A 80 -16.90 -34.23 0.49
N HIS A 81 -17.16 -34.20 1.80
CA HIS A 81 -16.41 -34.90 2.85
C HIS A 81 -14.98 -34.39 3.12
N GLY A 82 -14.91 -33.36 3.97
CA GLY A 82 -13.71 -32.90 4.66
C GLY A 82 -14.06 -31.66 5.48
N ARG A 83 -13.44 -31.46 6.66
CA ARG A 83 -13.56 -30.19 7.42
C ARG A 83 -12.81 -29.08 6.67
N HIS A 84 -13.27 -28.75 5.46
CA HIS A 84 -12.70 -27.63 4.71
C HIS A 84 -13.18 -26.34 5.37
N LEU A 85 -12.25 -25.59 5.95
CA LEU A 85 -12.46 -24.22 6.35
C LEU A 85 -12.35 -23.36 5.09
N SER A 86 -13.43 -22.69 4.68
CA SER A 86 -13.29 -21.61 3.71
C SER A 86 -12.67 -20.40 4.40
N TYR A 87 -11.97 -19.56 3.66
CA TYR A 87 -11.37 -18.34 4.19
C TYR A 87 -12.18 -17.13 3.76
N GLU A 88 -12.67 -16.35 4.72
CA GLU A 88 -13.37 -15.10 4.46
C GLU A 88 -12.39 -13.93 4.53
N ASN A 89 -12.44 -13.05 3.53
CA ASN A 89 -11.67 -11.81 3.56
C ASN A 89 -12.30 -10.83 4.56
N MET A 90 -11.66 -10.69 5.71
CA MET A 90 -12.13 -9.86 6.83
C MET A 90 -12.14 -8.36 6.50
N VAL A 91 -11.31 -7.91 5.55
CA VAL A 91 -11.31 -6.52 5.09
C VAL A 91 -12.58 -6.23 4.30
N VAL A 92 -12.93 -7.11 3.35
CA VAL A 92 -14.18 -6.98 2.57
C VAL A 92 -15.40 -7.05 3.47
N LYS A 93 -15.39 -7.98 4.44
CA LYS A 93 -16.47 -8.10 5.43
C LYS A 93 -16.64 -6.82 6.24
N ALA A 94 -15.55 -6.25 6.75
CA ALA A 94 -15.60 -5.02 7.54
C ALA A 94 -16.14 -3.82 6.75
N ARG A 95 -15.74 -3.68 5.47
CA ARG A 95 -16.22 -2.61 4.58
C ARG A 95 -17.73 -2.64 4.33
N ARG A 96 -18.35 -3.82 4.35
CA ARG A 96 -19.82 -3.96 4.18
C ARG A 96 -20.59 -3.36 5.36
N GLY A 97 -20.07 -3.49 6.58
CA GLY A 97 -20.69 -2.92 7.79
C GLY A 97 -20.30 -1.46 8.04
N PHE A 98 -19.14 -1.04 7.54
CA PHE A 98 -18.54 0.26 7.81
C PHE A 98 -17.95 0.87 6.53
N PRO A 99 -18.77 1.56 5.72
CA PRO A 99 -18.31 2.20 4.49
C PRO A 99 -17.18 3.20 4.79
N GLY A 100 -16.02 3.04 4.13
CA GLY A 100 -14.84 3.86 4.38
C GLY A 100 -13.91 3.35 5.49
N PHE A 101 -14.23 2.25 6.17
CA PHE A 101 -13.31 1.58 7.07
C PHE A 101 -12.38 0.62 6.32
N ASN A 102 -11.09 0.94 6.32
CA ASN A 102 -10.07 0.15 5.62
C ASN A 102 -8.78 0.07 6.45
N LEU A 103 -8.84 -0.73 7.52
CA LEU A 103 -7.80 -0.80 8.55
C LEU A 103 -6.40 -1.11 8.05
N HIS A 104 -6.28 -1.79 6.91
CA HIS A 104 -5.02 -2.34 6.45
C HIS A 104 -4.64 -1.91 5.03
N SER A 105 -5.32 -0.91 4.48
CA SER A 105 -4.89 -0.31 3.22
C SER A 105 -3.78 0.69 3.47
N TYR A 106 -2.58 0.33 3.03
CA TYR A 106 -1.43 1.21 3.08
C TYR A 106 -1.66 2.47 2.25
N GLU A 107 -2.29 2.32 1.08
CA GLU A 107 -2.64 3.44 0.22
C GLU A 107 -3.58 4.43 0.93
N ASP A 108 -4.65 3.94 1.56
CA ASP A 108 -5.60 4.80 2.28
C ASP A 108 -4.92 5.52 3.45
N LEU A 109 -4.01 4.83 4.17
CA LEU A 109 -3.19 5.43 5.22
C LEU A 109 -2.35 6.58 4.67
N MET A 110 -1.57 6.30 3.62
CA MET A 110 -0.66 7.28 3.03
C MET A 110 -1.43 8.45 2.38
N SER A 111 -2.61 8.19 1.82
CA SER A 111 -3.48 9.21 1.25
C SER A 111 -4.01 10.18 2.30
N ARG A 112 -4.49 9.67 3.46
CA ARG A 112 -4.88 10.52 4.60
C ARG A 112 -3.69 11.32 5.14
N CYS A 113 -2.54 10.65 5.30
CA CYS A 113 -1.32 11.26 5.81
C CYS A 113 -0.86 12.42 4.91
N SER A 114 -0.88 12.21 3.59
CA SER A 114 -0.56 13.23 2.59
C SER A 114 -1.51 14.41 2.66
N ARG A 115 -2.83 14.17 2.79
CA ARG A 115 -3.82 15.26 2.90
C ARG A 115 -3.64 16.09 4.17
N ILE A 116 -3.34 15.44 5.31
CA ILE A 116 -3.06 16.15 6.55
C ILE A 116 -1.80 17.01 6.39
N GLU A 117 -0.69 16.43 5.93
CA GLU A 117 0.57 17.19 5.76
C GLU A 117 0.40 18.36 4.77
N ALA A 118 -0.25 18.13 3.63
CA ALA A 118 -0.53 19.16 2.64
C ALA A 118 -1.46 20.26 3.18
N GLY A 119 -2.48 19.88 3.96
CA GLY A 119 -3.41 20.80 4.59
C GLY A 119 -2.77 21.66 5.69
N THR A 120 -1.68 21.18 6.28
CA THR A 120 -0.93 21.90 7.33
C THR A 120 0.35 22.58 6.83
N GLN A 121 0.68 22.50 5.55
CA GLN A 121 1.96 22.98 5.01
C GLN A 121 2.19 24.50 5.18
N SER A 122 1.12 25.28 5.34
CA SER A 122 1.20 26.73 5.56
C SER A 122 1.65 27.08 6.98
N GLN A 123 1.59 26.12 7.91
CA GLN A 123 2.01 26.29 9.28
C GLN A 123 3.43 25.75 9.49
N TRP A 124 4.22 26.50 10.26
CA TRP A 124 5.53 26.05 10.72
C TRP A 124 5.33 25.09 11.89
N LEU A 125 5.11 23.82 11.58
CA LEU A 125 4.83 22.77 12.56
C LEU A 125 6.06 21.91 12.82
N ASP A 126 6.37 21.75 14.10
CA ASP A 126 7.23 20.66 14.54
C ASP A 126 6.36 19.54 15.10
N TRP A 127 6.00 18.61 14.21
CA TRP A 127 5.19 17.45 14.57
C TRP A 127 5.89 16.60 15.62
N ASP A 128 5.13 16.21 16.64
CA ASP A 128 5.62 15.28 17.66
C ASP A 128 5.91 13.91 17.04
N ALA A 129 7.04 13.30 17.40
CA ALA A 129 7.47 12.04 16.82
C ALA A 129 6.56 10.85 17.22
N GLU A 130 5.96 10.91 18.40
CA GLU A 130 5.34 9.77 19.08
C GLU A 130 3.81 9.90 19.13
N TRP A 131 3.30 11.01 19.63
CA TRP A 131 1.92 11.18 20.06
C TRP A 131 1.03 11.81 19.00
N LEU A 132 1.52 12.85 18.33
CA LEU A 132 0.70 13.66 17.44
C LEU A 132 1.46 14.06 16.17
N ASN A 133 1.20 13.32 15.11
CA ASN A 133 1.67 13.60 13.76
C ASN A 133 0.69 13.05 12.71
N PRO A 134 0.84 13.42 11.43
CA PRO A 134 -0.07 13.00 10.36
C PRO A 134 -0.22 11.49 10.26
N LEU A 135 0.85 10.74 10.51
CA LEU A 135 0.82 9.27 10.48
C LEU A 135 -0.04 8.69 11.61
N GLN A 136 0.13 9.17 12.84
CA GLN A 136 -0.66 8.71 13.99
C GLN A 136 -2.14 8.99 13.78
N LEU A 137 -2.50 10.21 13.36
CA LEU A 137 -3.88 10.60 13.05
C LEU A 137 -4.47 9.71 11.95
N SER A 138 -3.74 9.54 10.85
CA SER A 138 -4.17 8.74 9.70
C SER A 138 -4.34 7.26 10.04
N SER A 139 -3.51 6.74 10.96
CA SER A 139 -3.56 5.36 11.43
C SER A 139 -4.80 5.06 12.27
N LYS A 140 -5.40 6.10 12.84
CA LYS A 140 -6.68 6.09 13.56
C LYS A 140 -7.85 6.53 12.67
N GLY A 141 -7.66 6.63 11.36
CA GLY A 141 -8.74 6.89 10.41
C GLY A 141 -9.21 8.34 10.35
N TRP A 142 -8.45 9.28 10.92
CA TRP A 142 -8.68 10.71 10.77
C TRP A 142 -8.13 11.20 9.44
N ASP A 143 -8.90 12.03 8.77
CA ASP A 143 -8.56 12.68 7.51
C ASP A 143 -8.60 14.20 7.67
N PHE A 144 -7.90 14.94 6.81
CA PHE A 144 -7.93 16.39 6.84
C PHE A 144 -9.31 16.94 6.42
N GLU A 145 -9.84 17.91 7.17
CA GLU A 145 -11.03 18.68 6.77
C GLU A 145 -10.66 20.16 6.56
N SER A 146 -10.06 20.80 7.56
CA SER A 146 -9.69 22.23 7.49
C SER A 146 -8.63 22.61 8.53
N LEU A 147 -8.07 23.80 8.37
CA LEU A 147 -7.15 24.43 9.32
C LEU A 147 -7.64 25.83 9.65
N ASN A 148 -8.03 26.04 10.92
CA ASN A 148 -8.64 27.29 11.38
C ASN A 148 -7.81 27.91 12.50
N SER A 149 -7.06 28.98 12.21
CA SER A 149 -6.27 29.73 13.20
C SER A 149 -5.49 28.81 14.15
N ASP A 150 -4.66 27.94 13.57
CA ASP A 150 -3.83 26.91 14.23
C ASP A 150 -4.56 25.70 14.81
N ASN A 151 -5.88 25.61 14.62
CA ASN A 151 -6.63 24.41 14.96
C ASN A 151 -6.77 23.52 13.72
N LEU A 152 -6.12 22.36 13.74
CA LEU A 152 -6.34 21.31 12.76
C LEU A 152 -7.67 20.64 13.05
N VAL A 153 -8.54 20.66 12.04
CA VAL A 153 -9.81 19.94 12.06
C VAL A 153 -9.69 18.72 11.18
N CYS A 154 -9.83 17.55 11.79
CA CYS A 154 -9.86 16.26 11.11
C CYS A 154 -11.25 15.66 11.14
N LYS A 155 -11.60 14.86 10.12
CA LYS A 155 -12.88 14.17 10.02
C LYS A 155 -12.68 12.70 9.73
N CYS A 156 -13.45 11.85 10.41
CA CYS A 156 -13.40 10.43 10.15
C CYS A 156 -14.23 10.09 8.91
N ALA A 157 -13.61 9.43 7.92
CA ALA A 157 -14.32 9.01 6.70
C ALA A 157 -15.48 8.03 6.99
N ASN A 158 -15.39 7.26 8.07
CA ASN A 158 -16.38 6.25 8.46
C ASN A 158 -17.51 6.81 9.33
N CYS A 159 -17.21 7.35 10.53
CA CYS A 159 -18.25 7.83 11.45
C CYS A 159 -18.63 9.30 11.30
N LYS A 160 -17.94 10.07 10.42
CA LYS A 160 -18.13 11.51 10.19
C LYS A 160 -17.91 12.42 11.41
N SER A 161 -17.51 11.85 12.56
CA SER A 161 -17.04 12.63 13.71
C SER A 161 -15.88 13.54 13.33
N THR A 162 -15.76 14.63 14.08
CA THR A 162 -14.74 15.65 13.88
C THR A 162 -13.83 15.70 15.10
N LEU A 163 -12.52 15.76 14.87
CA LEU A 163 -11.50 15.94 15.88
C LEU A 163 -10.85 17.31 15.66
N CYS A 164 -10.81 18.15 16.70
CA CYS A 164 -10.19 19.47 16.64
C CYS A 164 -8.94 19.48 17.53
N LEU A 165 -7.80 19.83 16.95
CA LEU A 165 -6.49 19.78 17.61
C LEU A 165 -5.82 21.15 17.49
N LYS A 166 -5.44 21.73 18.63
CA LYS A 166 -4.63 22.95 18.62
C LYS A 166 -3.17 22.57 18.35
N LEU A 167 -2.65 22.98 17.20
CA LEU A 167 -1.28 22.73 16.80
C LEU A 167 -0.30 23.59 17.63
N ASN A 168 0.98 23.22 17.65
CA ASN A 168 2.05 23.94 18.36
C ASN A 168 1.79 24.21 19.86
N SER A 169 1.00 23.36 20.51
CA SER A 169 0.63 23.52 21.92
C SER A 169 1.62 22.89 22.92
N GLY A 170 2.73 22.35 22.42
CA GLY A 170 3.77 21.70 23.20
C GLY A 170 3.53 20.20 23.52
N PRO A 171 4.56 19.50 24.02
CA PRO A 171 4.56 18.03 24.15
C PRO A 171 3.47 17.49 25.09
N SER A 172 3.16 18.20 26.18
CA SER A 172 2.16 17.76 27.16
C SER A 172 0.76 17.70 26.57
N LEU A 173 0.37 18.69 25.74
CA LEU A 173 -0.92 18.67 25.08
C LEU A 173 -0.97 17.64 23.95
N ASN A 174 0.12 17.50 23.18
CA ASN A 174 0.23 16.48 22.14
C ASN A 174 0.03 15.06 22.71
N ARG A 175 0.66 14.76 23.84
CA ARG A 175 0.47 13.51 24.56
C ARG A 175 -0.98 13.32 24.99
N ARG A 176 -1.61 14.34 25.59
CA ARG A 176 -3.01 14.29 26.01
C ARG A 176 -3.95 14.03 24.81
N TYR A 177 -3.69 14.65 23.66
CA TYR A 177 -4.42 14.39 22.43
C TYR A 177 -4.25 12.93 21.97
N GLY A 178 -3.01 12.45 21.86
CA GLY A 178 -2.71 11.09 21.41
C GLY A 178 -3.32 10.00 22.31
N GLU A 179 -3.18 10.14 23.63
CA GLU A 179 -3.64 9.13 24.60
C GLU A 179 -5.17 9.08 24.76
N ARG A 180 -5.84 10.23 24.69
CA ARG A 180 -7.28 10.32 25.02
C ARG A 180 -8.13 10.59 23.79
N TYR A 181 -7.92 11.74 23.16
CA TYR A 181 -8.86 12.31 22.22
C TYR A 181 -8.82 11.66 20.83
N VAL A 182 -7.63 11.32 20.32
CA VAL A 182 -7.50 10.72 18.98
C VAL A 182 -8.32 9.43 18.84
N SER A 183 -8.48 8.65 19.92
CA SER A 183 -9.36 7.47 19.87
C SER A 183 -10.78 7.75 20.34
N SER A 184 -10.98 8.57 21.38
CA SER A 184 -12.30 8.76 21.99
C SER A 184 -13.27 9.61 21.19
N GLU A 185 -12.78 10.51 20.33
CA GLU A 185 -13.62 11.44 19.55
C GLU A 185 -14.37 10.80 18.38
N HIS A 186 -14.11 9.53 18.10
CA HIS A 186 -14.98 8.78 17.20
C HIS A 186 -16.33 8.46 17.86
N SER A 187 -17.40 8.43 17.05
CA SER A 187 -18.71 7.89 17.47
C SER A 187 -18.57 6.50 18.09
N GLU A 188 -19.47 6.17 19.03
CA GLU A 188 -19.37 4.99 19.88
C GLU A 188 -19.16 3.68 19.12
N HIS A 189 -19.85 3.50 17.98
CA HIS A 189 -19.78 2.30 17.16
C HIS A 189 -18.75 2.34 16.04
N CYS A 190 -17.90 3.38 16.00
CA CYS A 190 -16.87 3.48 14.97
C CYS A 190 -15.74 2.47 15.24
N PRO A 191 -15.41 1.57 14.30
CA PRO A 191 -14.30 0.62 14.48
C PRO A 191 -12.94 1.28 14.68
N TRP A 192 -12.72 2.52 14.24
CA TRP A 192 -11.47 3.25 14.49
C TRP A 192 -11.26 3.64 15.96
N ARG A 193 -12.33 3.66 16.77
CA ARG A 193 -12.26 3.90 18.21
C ARG A 193 -11.37 2.89 18.92
N GLU A 194 -11.45 1.62 18.50
CA GLU A 194 -10.74 0.49 19.13
C GLU A 194 -9.62 -0.07 18.25
N ARG A 195 -9.56 0.31 16.97
CA ARG A 195 -8.61 -0.25 15.99
C ARG A 195 -7.68 0.81 15.44
N GLN A 196 -6.46 0.39 15.12
CA GLN A 196 -5.45 1.24 14.51
C GLN A 196 -4.74 0.46 13.41
N PHE A 197 -4.36 1.16 12.33
CA PHE A 197 -3.48 0.58 11.31
C PHE A 197 -2.17 0.14 11.98
N ASP A 198 -1.68 -1.06 11.63
CA ASP A 198 -0.45 -1.61 12.18
C ASP A 198 0.80 -0.91 11.61
N LEU A 199 1.15 0.24 12.20
CA LEU A 199 2.29 1.04 11.75
C LEU A 199 3.60 0.27 11.84
N ARG A 200 3.78 -0.55 12.88
CA ARG A 200 5.01 -1.32 13.12
C ARG A 200 5.31 -2.28 11.98
N ASN A 201 4.30 -3.04 11.55
CA ASN A 201 4.50 -4.11 10.57
C ASN A 201 4.27 -3.64 9.12
N GLU A 202 3.40 -2.66 8.90
CA GLU A 202 2.94 -2.29 7.56
C GLU A 202 3.43 -0.92 7.08
N TYR A 203 3.81 0.00 7.98
CA TYR A 203 4.40 1.30 7.61
C TYR A 203 5.93 1.32 7.73
N HIS A 204 6.48 1.02 8.91
CA HIS A 204 7.93 1.05 9.12
C HIS A 204 8.65 0.03 8.25
N LEU A 205 9.91 0.31 7.89
CA LEU A 205 10.71 -0.60 7.07
C LEU A 205 10.94 -1.93 7.82
N GLN A 206 10.48 -3.02 7.20
CA GLN A 206 10.59 -4.40 7.67
C GLN A 206 10.96 -5.32 6.49
N THR A 207 11.60 -6.46 6.77
CA THR A 207 12.03 -7.40 5.72
C THR A 207 10.86 -7.84 4.83
N TRP A 208 9.70 -8.15 5.41
CA TRP A 208 8.53 -8.62 4.66
C TRP A 208 7.82 -7.53 3.84
N ASN A 209 8.08 -6.25 4.09
CA ASN A 209 7.50 -5.15 3.31
C ASN A 209 8.52 -4.49 2.36
N LEU A 210 9.75 -5.02 2.30
CA LEU A 210 10.83 -4.50 1.46
C LEU A 210 10.50 -4.55 -0.04
N ILE A 211 9.74 -5.56 -0.48
CA ILE A 211 9.32 -5.69 -1.87
C ILE A 211 8.59 -4.45 -2.38
N ARG A 212 7.73 -3.85 -1.55
CA ARG A 212 7.00 -2.61 -1.88
C ARG A 212 7.95 -1.44 -2.12
N GLU A 213 9.04 -1.37 -1.36
CA GLU A 213 10.06 -0.33 -1.53
C GLU A 213 10.91 -0.56 -2.79
N ILE A 214 11.28 -1.80 -3.08
CA ILE A 214 11.98 -2.15 -4.32
C ILE A 214 11.12 -1.79 -5.53
N GLU A 215 9.82 -2.10 -5.50
CA GLU A 215 8.88 -1.77 -6.57
C GLU A 215 8.71 -0.26 -6.73
N ARG A 216 8.58 0.48 -5.62
CA ARG A 216 8.56 1.95 -5.62
C ARG A 216 9.79 2.52 -6.33
N ILE A 217 10.99 2.09 -5.96
CA ILE A 217 12.23 2.61 -6.54
C ILE A 217 12.33 2.23 -8.03
N LYS A 218 11.97 1.01 -8.42
CA LYS A 218 11.94 0.60 -9.83
C LYS A 218 11.01 1.46 -10.67
N HIS A 219 9.84 1.80 -10.15
CA HIS A 219 8.92 2.70 -10.83
C HIS A 219 9.50 4.11 -10.98
N LEU A 220 10.16 4.64 -9.95
CA LEU A 220 10.82 5.95 -10.02
C LEU A 220 11.98 5.95 -11.02
N GLY A 221 12.84 4.93 -10.99
CA GLY A 221 13.98 4.79 -11.91
C GLY A 221 13.57 4.67 -13.38
N THR A 222 12.48 3.93 -13.67
CA THR A 222 11.96 3.82 -15.04
C THR A 222 11.34 5.12 -15.55
N SER A 223 10.73 5.93 -14.68
CA SER A 223 10.15 7.24 -15.06
C SER A 223 11.20 8.32 -15.39
N ARG A 224 12.44 8.15 -14.92
CA ARG A 224 13.59 9.03 -15.22
C ARG A 224 14.81 8.20 -15.57
N ALA A 225 14.74 7.44 -16.64
CA ALA A 225 15.86 6.62 -17.10
C ALA A 225 17.01 7.50 -17.63
N THR A 226 17.87 7.98 -16.75
CA THR A 226 19.14 8.65 -17.06
C THR A 226 20.23 7.59 -17.22
N ILE A 227 20.09 6.71 -18.21
CA ILE A 227 21.14 5.72 -18.54
C ILE A 227 22.17 6.39 -19.46
N ALA A 228 22.94 7.33 -18.93
CA ALA A 228 24.10 7.92 -19.60
C ALA A 228 25.44 7.46 -18.99
N THR A 229 25.42 6.72 -17.88
CA THR A 229 26.62 6.26 -17.17
C THR A 229 26.66 4.75 -17.05
N ILE A 230 27.86 4.18 -17.24
CA ILE A 230 28.14 2.75 -16.99
C ILE A 230 27.87 2.50 -15.49
N PRO A 231 26.90 1.63 -15.14
CA PRO A 231 26.57 1.34 -13.74
C PRO A 231 27.79 0.77 -13.00
N ARG A 232 28.15 1.36 -11.86
CA ARG A 232 29.26 0.91 -11.01
C ARG A 232 28.79 0.05 -9.83
N ASP A 233 27.52 0.16 -9.44
CA ASP A 233 26.92 -0.58 -8.30
C ASP A 233 25.82 -1.56 -8.78
N LYS A 234 25.74 -2.74 -8.13
CA LYS A 234 24.64 -3.71 -8.29
C LYS A 234 23.25 -3.07 -8.13
N LEU A 235 23.12 -2.08 -7.25
CA LEU A 235 21.87 -1.34 -7.04
C LEU A 235 21.51 -0.46 -8.24
N GLN A 236 22.47 0.20 -8.87
CA GLN A 236 22.23 0.98 -10.10
C GLN A 236 21.75 0.07 -11.24
N ILE A 237 22.33 -1.13 -11.34
CA ILE A 237 21.88 -2.14 -12.30
C ILE A 237 20.44 -2.59 -11.99
N LEU A 238 20.13 -2.86 -10.72
CA LEU A 238 18.80 -3.31 -10.30
C LEU A 238 17.70 -2.29 -10.57
N PHE A 239 17.99 -1.00 -10.34
CA PHE A 239 17.00 0.08 -10.41
C PHE A 239 17.07 0.91 -11.70
N LYS A 240 18.10 0.71 -12.53
CA LYS A 240 18.31 1.40 -13.81
C LYS A 240 18.28 2.94 -13.68
N CYS A 241 19.00 3.48 -12.70
CA CYS A 241 19.11 4.92 -12.45
C CYS A 241 20.55 5.33 -12.15
N ASP A 242 20.85 6.61 -12.33
CA ASP A 242 22.13 7.21 -11.98
C ASP A 242 22.36 7.22 -10.45
N GLU A 243 23.60 7.48 -10.03
CA GLU A 243 24.00 7.43 -8.60
C GLU A 243 23.25 8.44 -7.74
N GLU A 244 23.00 9.64 -8.26
CA GLU A 244 22.34 10.71 -7.54
C GLU A 244 20.86 10.35 -7.29
N SER A 245 20.17 9.96 -8.36
CA SER A 245 18.79 9.49 -8.30
C SER A 245 18.65 8.28 -7.39
N LEU A 246 19.58 7.31 -7.50
CA LEU A 246 19.58 6.13 -6.65
C LEU A 246 19.71 6.51 -5.17
N ASN A 247 20.63 7.39 -4.82
CA ASN A 247 20.85 7.84 -3.44
C ASN A 247 19.57 8.49 -2.87
N LEU A 248 18.93 9.39 -3.64
CA LEU A 248 17.67 10.01 -3.24
C LEU A 248 16.54 8.98 -3.08
N PHE A 249 16.41 8.04 -4.01
CA PHE A 249 15.34 7.04 -3.98
C PHE A 249 15.49 6.07 -2.81
N LEU A 250 16.73 5.67 -2.48
CA LEU A 250 17.06 4.84 -1.32
C LEU A 250 16.80 5.57 0.01
N GLN A 251 16.99 6.89 0.04
CA GLN A 251 16.56 7.74 1.17
C GLN A 251 15.04 8.01 1.18
N GLY A 252 14.28 7.42 0.24
CA GLY A 252 12.82 7.52 0.24
C GLY A 252 12.25 8.78 -0.43
N PHE A 253 13.06 9.51 -1.18
CA PHE A 253 12.59 10.67 -1.95
C PHE A 253 12.08 10.28 -3.34
N ARG A 254 11.25 11.17 -3.91
CA ARG A 254 10.87 11.22 -5.32
C ARG A 254 11.04 12.64 -5.85
N TYR A 255 11.31 12.79 -7.14
CA TYR A 255 11.34 14.10 -7.78
C TYR A 255 9.93 14.67 -7.91
N LEU A 256 9.76 15.95 -7.54
CA LEU A 256 8.59 16.74 -7.89
C LEU A 256 8.91 17.73 -9.01
N GLN A 257 10.04 18.41 -8.89
CA GLN A 257 10.60 19.35 -9.88
C GLN A 257 12.12 19.11 -9.97
N ASP A 258 12.85 19.93 -10.73
CA ASP A 258 14.27 19.70 -11.00
C ASP A 258 15.14 19.69 -9.73
N ASP A 259 15.02 20.70 -8.87
CA ASP A 259 15.72 20.76 -7.58
C ASP A 259 14.79 20.49 -6.37
N ILE A 260 13.54 20.11 -6.59
CA ILE A 260 12.59 19.82 -5.49
C ILE A 260 12.25 18.34 -5.46
N VAL A 261 12.51 17.74 -4.30
CA VAL A 261 12.14 16.36 -4.00
C VAL A 261 11.13 16.30 -2.85
N GLU A 262 10.40 15.21 -2.77
CA GLU A 262 9.43 14.94 -1.71
C GLU A 262 9.64 13.54 -1.14
N CYS A 263 9.55 13.42 0.18
CA CYS A 263 9.64 12.13 0.83
C CYS A 263 8.36 11.31 0.64
N ALA A 264 8.48 10.06 0.20
CA ALA A 264 7.35 9.14 0.05
C ALA A 264 6.76 8.63 1.39
N GLY A 265 7.41 8.92 2.52
CA GLY A 265 6.97 8.51 3.86
C GLY A 265 6.30 9.63 4.64
N CYS A 266 6.96 10.79 4.73
CA CYS A 266 6.47 11.92 5.50
C CYS A 266 5.98 13.11 4.67
N PHE A 267 6.03 13.03 3.34
CA PHE A 267 5.57 14.08 2.41
C PHE A 267 6.26 15.44 2.55
N ARG A 268 7.31 15.56 3.37
CA ARG A 268 8.15 16.75 3.41
C ARG A 268 8.84 16.98 2.07
N LYS A 269 8.79 18.23 1.62
CA LYS A 269 9.49 18.71 0.42
C LYS A 269 10.81 19.33 0.83
N ALA A 270 11.82 19.14 0.01
CA ALA A 270 13.16 19.67 0.25
C ALA A 270 13.89 19.93 -1.06
N PHE A 271 14.91 20.79 -0.97
CA PHE A 271 15.84 21.01 -2.06
C PHE A 271 16.81 19.83 -2.17
N LYS A 272 16.93 19.29 -3.38
CA LYS A 272 17.81 18.16 -3.70
C LYS A 272 19.27 18.52 -3.40
N SER A 273 19.69 19.72 -3.80
CA SER A 273 21.00 20.31 -3.49
C SER A 273 21.37 20.21 -2.01
N LYS A 274 20.44 20.55 -1.09
CA LYS A 274 20.68 20.47 0.37
C LYS A 274 20.86 19.04 0.88
N ILE A 275 20.12 18.08 0.34
CA ILE A 275 20.22 16.68 0.77
C ILE A 275 21.56 16.09 0.32
N LEU A 276 21.92 16.29 -0.95
CA LEU A 276 23.11 15.67 -1.54
C LEU A 276 24.42 16.33 -1.11
N GLN A 277 24.48 17.66 -1.05
CA GLN A 277 25.72 18.39 -0.78
C GLN A 277 25.99 18.59 0.71
N GLN A 278 24.94 18.82 1.51
CA GLN A 278 25.08 19.15 2.93
C GLN A 278 24.73 17.98 3.84
N GLY A 279 24.28 16.85 3.28
CA GLY A 279 23.90 15.69 4.06
C GLY A 279 22.79 15.97 5.08
N VAL A 280 21.90 16.93 4.80
CA VAL A 280 20.79 17.28 5.69
C VAL A 280 19.76 16.15 5.73
N ASN A 281 19.30 15.77 6.93
CA ASN A 281 18.15 14.89 7.08
C ASN A 281 16.86 15.71 6.90
N ALA A 282 16.27 15.64 5.71
CA ALA A 282 15.06 16.38 5.36
C ALA A 282 13.75 15.63 5.71
N HIS A 283 13.82 14.57 6.51
CA HIS A 283 12.65 13.84 6.98
C HIS A 283 12.12 14.35 8.32
N SER A 284 10.82 14.23 8.55
CA SER A 284 10.25 14.28 9.90
C SER A 284 10.81 13.13 10.74
N SER A 285 10.96 13.35 12.05
CA SER A 285 11.46 12.35 13.02
C SER A 285 10.66 11.04 13.04
N TRP A 286 9.36 11.09 12.76
CA TRP A 286 8.47 9.92 12.67
C TRP A 286 8.52 9.18 11.33
N CYS A 287 9.29 9.68 10.36
CA CYS A 287 9.36 9.08 9.02
C CYS A 287 10.02 7.70 9.05
N LYS A 288 9.50 6.74 8.27
CA LYS A 288 10.13 5.41 8.10
C LYS A 288 11.52 5.46 7.45
N TYR A 289 11.86 6.57 6.79
CA TYR A 289 13.18 6.83 6.19
C TYR A 289 14.04 7.80 7.01
N TYR A 290 13.65 8.12 8.24
CA TYR A 290 14.43 9.03 9.09
C TYR A 290 15.87 8.53 9.28
N ASP A 291 16.05 7.21 9.44
CA ASP A 291 17.34 6.55 9.24
C ASP A 291 17.60 6.36 7.74
N ARG A 292 18.45 7.22 7.20
CA ARG A 292 18.73 7.35 5.77
C ARG A 292 19.42 6.12 5.16
N GLU A 293 20.12 5.33 5.97
CA GLU A 293 20.88 4.17 5.49
C GLU A 293 20.12 2.85 5.67
N LYS A 294 19.05 2.87 6.46
CA LYS A 294 18.27 1.66 6.79
C LYS A 294 17.80 0.92 5.54
N LEU A 295 17.17 1.62 4.59
CA LEU A 295 16.63 0.96 3.39
C LEU A 295 17.74 0.37 2.53
N SER A 296 18.82 1.12 2.28
CA SER A 296 19.95 0.61 1.49
C SER A 296 20.61 -0.59 2.14
N ASN A 297 20.79 -0.57 3.47
CA ASN A 297 21.38 -1.68 4.21
C ASN A 297 20.49 -2.92 4.16
N MET A 298 19.17 -2.75 4.29
CA MET A 298 18.21 -3.84 4.15
C MET A 298 18.24 -4.45 2.75
N ILE A 299 18.22 -3.63 1.69
CA ILE A 299 18.26 -4.14 0.31
C ILE A 299 19.59 -4.86 0.04
N ARG A 300 20.73 -4.29 0.46
CA ARG A 300 22.05 -4.90 0.26
C ARG A 300 22.14 -6.27 0.95
N LYS A 301 21.66 -6.37 2.19
CA LYS A 301 21.62 -7.63 2.94
C LYS A 301 20.84 -8.73 2.21
N GLU A 302 19.73 -8.38 1.55
CA GLU A 302 18.95 -9.35 0.77
C GLU A 302 19.59 -9.69 -0.60
N LEU A 303 20.50 -8.84 -1.10
CA LEU A 303 21.28 -9.09 -2.32
C LEU A 303 22.59 -9.85 -2.08
N GLU A 304 23.00 -9.96 -0.81
CA GLU A 304 24.08 -10.85 -0.40
C GLU A 304 23.59 -12.29 -0.49
N PHE A 305 23.77 -12.90 -1.67
CA PHE A 305 23.59 -14.34 -1.79
C PHE A 305 24.58 -15.03 -0.85
N PRO A 306 24.14 -16.02 -0.05
CA PRO A 306 25.07 -16.91 0.63
C PRO A 306 26.02 -17.45 -0.44
N LYS A 307 27.33 -17.27 -0.23
CA LYS A 307 28.34 -17.55 -1.26
C LYS A 307 28.33 -19.00 -1.76
N GLU A 308 27.68 -19.92 -1.05
CA GLU A 308 27.66 -21.33 -1.39
C GLU A 308 26.36 -21.99 -0.96
N GLU A 309 25.28 -21.80 -1.73
CA GLU A 309 24.18 -22.75 -1.71
C GLU A 309 23.79 -23.05 -3.15
N ASN A 310 24.08 -24.27 -3.58
CA ASN A 310 23.60 -24.76 -4.86
C ASN A 310 22.06 -24.60 -4.93
N LEU A 311 21.51 -24.54 -6.13
CA LEU A 311 20.08 -24.32 -6.34
C LEU A 311 19.20 -25.32 -5.55
N ALA A 312 19.68 -26.54 -5.33
CA ALA A 312 18.99 -27.58 -4.56
C ALA A 312 18.95 -27.29 -3.05
N SER A 313 19.99 -26.69 -2.48
CA SER A 313 19.99 -26.22 -1.09
C SER A 313 18.97 -25.10 -0.88
N ARG A 314 18.89 -24.17 -1.84
CA ARG A 314 17.91 -23.07 -1.83
C ARG A 314 16.46 -23.58 -1.96
N LEU A 315 16.24 -24.57 -2.83
CA LEU A 315 14.95 -25.23 -2.98
C LEU A 315 14.54 -25.97 -1.69
N LYS A 316 15.47 -26.68 -1.05
CA LYS A 316 15.23 -27.35 0.24
C LYS A 316 14.88 -26.39 1.38
N ILE A 317 15.49 -25.20 1.41
CA ILE A 317 15.14 -24.17 2.41
C ILE A 317 13.72 -23.65 2.17
N LEU A 318 13.34 -23.43 0.90
CA LEU A 318 11.98 -23.05 0.54
C LEU A 318 10.98 -24.15 0.91
N GLU A 319 11.27 -25.41 0.59
CA GLU A 319 10.43 -26.56 0.97
C GLU A 319 10.23 -26.65 2.49
N LYS A 320 11.32 -26.56 3.27
CA LYS A 320 11.24 -26.53 4.75
C LYS A 320 10.43 -25.35 5.29
N TYR A 321 10.52 -24.19 4.67
CA TYR A 321 9.73 -23.02 5.08
C TYR A 321 8.23 -23.24 4.86
N PHE A 322 7.84 -23.96 3.79
CA PHE A 322 6.45 -24.32 3.55
C PHE A 322 5.95 -25.49 4.40
N GLU A 323 6.84 -26.38 4.85
CA GLU A 323 6.49 -27.53 5.71
C GLU A 323 6.40 -27.18 7.20
N SER A 324 7.12 -26.15 7.67
CA SER A 324 7.21 -25.79 9.09
C SER A 324 6.20 -24.73 9.56
N VAL A 325 5.25 -24.30 8.70
CA VAL A 325 4.31 -23.21 9.00
C VAL A 325 2.85 -23.59 8.75
#